data_AF-A0A371RIH4-F1
#
_entry.id   AF-A0A371RIH4-F1
#
_cell.length_a   1.000
_cell.length_b   1.000
_cell.length_c   1.000
_cell.angle_alpha   90.00
_cell.angle_beta   90.00
_cell.angle_gamma   90.00
#
_symmetry.space_group_name_H-M   'P 1'
#
loop_
_entity.id
_entity.type
_entity.pdbx_description
1 polymer ?
#
loop_
_entity_poly.entity_id
_entity_poly.type
_entity_poly.pdbx_seq_one_letter_code
_entity_poly.pdbx_strand_id
1 'polypeptide(L)'
;MAVLRIFAWILVALALMLLGYDAVSTLDEGIPVITTTAEFMNIAGLELSVPEGGVGKFFLDLPLWTLIGVPGVILTLVFRPVN
;
A
#
# COMPACT_ATOMS: atom_id res chain seq x y z
N MET A 1 16.54 8.30 -15.27
CA MET A 1 16.59 6.82 -15.09
C MET A 1 16.86 6.43 -13.64
N ALA A 2 18.02 6.78 -13.06
CA ALA A 2 18.39 6.32 -11.72
C ALA A 2 17.43 6.75 -10.59
N VAL A 3 16.93 7.98 -10.61
CA VAL A 3 16.02 8.51 -9.58
C VAL A 3 14.68 7.75 -9.54
N LEU A 4 14.07 7.50 -10.71
CA LEU A 4 12.81 6.76 -10.80
C LEU A 4 12.95 5.32 -10.30
N ARG A 5 14.12 4.72 -10.49
CA ARG A 5 14.45 3.39 -9.96
C ARG A 5 14.53 3.41 -8.43
N ILE A 6 15.21 4.40 -7.86
CA ILE A 6 15.29 4.56 -6.39
C ILE A 6 13.89 4.75 -5.82
N PHE A 7 13.07 5.61 -6.44
CA PHE A 7 11.69 5.82 -6.04
C PHE A 7 10.85 4.54 -6.08
N ALA A 8 10.98 3.73 -7.14
CA ALA A 8 10.30 2.43 -7.22
C ALA A 8 10.66 1.50 -6.06
N TRP A 9 11.96 1.41 -5.71
CA TRP A 9 12.41 0.61 -4.58
C TRP A 9 11.95 1.16 -3.22
N ILE A 10 11.84 2.49 -3.07
CA ILE A 10 11.27 3.10 -1.87
C ILE A 10 9.80 2.68 -1.71
N LEU A 11 9.01 2.69 -2.78
CA LEU A 11 7.62 2.24 -2.74
C LEU A 11 7.51 0.75 -2.33
N VAL A 12 8.36 -0.10 -2.89
CA VAL A 12 8.42 -1.52 -2.51
C VAL A 12 8.79 -1.69 -1.03
N ALA A 13 9.80 -0.95 -0.56
CA ALA A 13 10.22 -1.00 0.84
C ALA A 13 9.10 -0.55 1.79
N LEU A 14 8.38 0.52 1.44
CA LEU A 14 7.22 0.99 2.21
C LEU A 14 6.10 -0.04 2.24
N ALA A 15 5.80 -0.68 1.11
CA ALA A 15 4.80 -1.73 1.05
C ALA A 15 5.17 -2.94 1.92
N LEU A 16 6.43 -3.36 1.93
CA LEU A 16 6.91 -4.45 2.79
C LEU A 16 6.84 -4.07 4.28
N MET A 17 7.14 -2.81 4.62
CA MET A 17 7.02 -2.32 5.99
C MET A 17 5.56 -2.38 6.47
N LEU A 18 4.62 -1.92 5.65
CA LEU A 18 3.19 -1.94 5.96
C LEU A 18 2.63 -3.37 6.03
N LEU A 19 3.05 -4.26 5.12
CA LEU A 19 2.70 -5.68 5.20
C LEU A 19 3.27 -6.34 6.46
N GLY A 20 4.48 -5.94 6.86
CA GLY A 20 5.10 -6.38 8.11
C GLY A 20 4.31 -5.94 9.34
N TYR A 21 3.76 -4.72 9.33
CA TYR A 21 2.86 -4.26 10.38
C TYR A 21 1.61 -5.14 10.48
N ASP A 22 0.89 -5.37 9.37
CA ASP A 22 -0.29 -6.24 9.35
C ASP A 22 0.05 -7.67 9.81
N ALA A 23 1.21 -8.19 9.43
CA ALA A 23 1.68 -9.50 9.85
C ALA A 23 1.96 -9.59 11.35
N VAL A 24 2.60 -8.57 11.95
CA VAL A 24 2.83 -8.51 13.40
C VAL A 24 1.51 -8.38 14.15
N SER A 25 0.62 -7.49 13.73
CA SER A 25 -0.71 -7.34 14.34
C SER A 25 -1.53 -8.63 14.27
N THR A 26 -1.44 -9.37 13.16
CA THR A 26 -2.07 -10.69 13.02
C THR A 26 -1.53 -11.71 14.02
N LEU A 27 -0.23 -11.67 14.31
CA LEU A 27 0.39 -12.55 15.30
C LEU A 27 -0.04 -12.20 16.74
N ASP A 28 -0.16 -10.90 17.03
CA ASP A 28 -0.53 -10.41 18.36
C ASP A 28 -2.02 -10.67 18.67
N GLU A 29 -2.91 -10.51 17.69
CA GLU A 29 -4.35 -10.69 17.87
C GLU A 29 -4.83 -12.12 17.65
N GLY A 30 -4.01 -12.97 17.03
CA GLY A 30 -4.36 -14.36 16.70
C GLY A 30 -5.44 -14.50 15.62
N ILE A 31 -5.79 -13.39 14.95
CA ILE A 31 -6.73 -13.32 13.83
C ILE A 31 -6.10 -12.55 12.66
N PRO A 32 -6.45 -12.84 11.40
CA PRO A 32 -5.93 -12.08 10.26
C PRO A 32 -6.34 -10.60 10.34
N VAL A 33 -5.35 -9.72 10.48
CA VAL A 33 -5.51 -8.26 10.49
C VAL A 33 -5.05 -7.72 9.13
N ILE A 34 -5.89 -6.93 8.48
CA ILE A 34 -5.58 -6.27 7.21
C ILE A 34 -5.98 -4.81 7.34
N THR A 35 -5.00 -3.91 7.38
CA THR A 35 -5.27 -2.48 7.51
C THR A 35 -5.64 -1.89 6.14
N THR A 36 -6.90 -1.51 6.00
CA THR A 36 -7.42 -0.88 4.77
C THR A 36 -6.95 0.56 4.64
N THR A 37 -7.02 1.09 3.42
CA THR A 37 -6.70 2.49 3.16
C THR A 37 -7.67 3.42 3.88
N ALA A 38 -8.96 3.05 3.97
CA ALA A 38 -9.96 3.77 4.75
C ALA A 38 -9.57 3.88 6.24
N GLU A 39 -9.19 2.75 6.86
CA GLU A 39 -8.76 2.71 8.26
C GLU A 39 -7.52 3.57 8.50
N PHE A 40 -6.52 3.47 7.61
CA PHE A 40 -5.33 4.29 7.71
C PHE A 40 -5.64 5.79 7.58
N MET A 41 -6.53 6.17 6.67
CA MET A 41 -6.94 7.57 6.49
C MET A 41 -7.71 8.10 7.69
N ASN A 42 -8.57 7.28 8.29
CA ASN A 42 -9.25 7.62 9.54
C ASN A 42 -8.26 7.81 10.70
N ILE A 43 -7.22 6.96 10.80
CA ILE A 43 -6.12 7.14 11.77
C ILE A 43 -5.37 8.46 11.52
N ALA A 44 -5.19 8.84 10.25
CA ALA A 44 -4.57 10.10 9.86
C ALA A 44 -5.48 11.34 10.05
N GLY A 45 -6.71 11.17 10.54
CA GLY A 45 -7.69 12.25 10.75
C GLY A 45 -8.35 12.74 9.46
N LEU A 46 -8.32 11.95 8.38
CA LEU A 46 -8.93 12.24 7.09
C LEU A 46 -10.22 11.44 6.94
N GLU A 47 -11.35 12.03 7.36
CA GLU A 47 -12.67 11.46 7.11
C GLU A 47 -13.10 11.74 5.67
N LEU A 48 -13.03 10.72 4.81
CA LEU A 48 -13.50 10.80 3.43
C LEU A 48 -14.89 10.17 3.29
N SER A 49 -15.88 10.99 3.00
CA SER A 49 -17.19 10.51 2.53
C SER A 49 -17.11 10.25 1.02
N VAL A 50 -17.04 8.98 0.64
CA VAL A 50 -17.00 8.57 -0.78
C VAL A 50 -18.32 7.86 -1.13
N PRO A 51 -18.98 8.23 -2.25
CA PRO A 51 -20.22 7.60 -2.68
C PRO A 51 -20.08 6.08 -2.87
N GLU A 52 -21.13 5.34 -2.51
CA GLU A 52 -21.16 3.89 -2.70
C GLU A 52 -21.08 3.52 -4.19
N GLY A 53 -20.22 2.54 -4.51
CA GLY A 53 -20.06 2.02 -5.88
C GLY A 53 -19.06 2.78 -6.76
N GLY A 54 -18.42 3.84 -6.25
CA GLY A 54 -17.40 4.59 -6.98
C GLY A 54 -16.01 3.95 -6.95
N VAL A 55 -15.17 4.28 -7.93
CA VAL A 55 -13.74 3.89 -7.99
C VAL A 55 -12.98 4.32 -6.73
N GLY A 56 -13.38 5.41 -6.08
CA GLY A 56 -12.81 5.83 -4.80
C GLY A 56 -13.06 4.84 -3.67
N LYS A 57 -14.24 4.20 -3.59
CA LYS A 57 -14.55 3.17 -2.59
C LYS A 57 -13.66 1.95 -2.79
N PHE A 58 -13.48 1.52 -4.04
CA PHE A 58 -12.54 0.44 -4.37
C PHE A 58 -11.13 0.70 -3.82
N PHE A 59 -10.58 1.90 -3.98
CA PHE A 59 -9.26 2.22 -3.45
C PHE A 59 -9.23 2.29 -1.92
N LEU A 60 -10.28 2.79 -1.28
CA LEU A 60 -10.38 2.86 0.17
C LEU A 60 -10.46 1.48 0.85
N ASP A 61 -11.13 0.53 0.19
CA ASP A 61 -11.30 -0.84 0.71
C ASP A 61 -10.04 -1.70 0.50
N LEU A 62 -9.07 -1.26 -0.30
CA LEU A 62 -7.84 -1.99 -0.52
C LEU A 62 -6.83 -1.82 0.62
N PRO A 63 -6.01 -2.86 0.90
CA PRO A 63 -4.91 -2.73 1.85
C PRO A 63 -3.90 -1.70 1.37
N LEU A 64 -3.42 -0.84 2.27
CA LEU A 64 -2.53 0.27 1.91
C LEU A 64 -1.22 -0.22 1.25
N TRP A 65 -0.66 -1.33 1.75
CA TRP A 65 0.52 -1.95 1.16
C TRP A 65 0.29 -2.42 -0.27
N THR A 66 -0.94 -2.77 -0.67
CA THR A 66 -1.25 -3.15 -2.05
C THR A 66 -1.21 -1.93 -2.96
N LEU A 67 -1.81 -0.81 -2.53
CA LEU A 67 -1.84 0.44 -3.29
C LEU A 67 -0.46 1.04 -3.53
N ILE A 68 0.46 0.87 -2.59
CA ILE A 68 1.83 1.38 -2.68
C ILE A 68 2.73 0.35 -3.37
N GLY A 69 2.59 -0.92 -3.00
CA GLY A 69 3.48 -2.01 -3.43
C GLY A 69 3.31 -2.40 -4.88
N VAL A 70 2.08 -2.52 -5.38
CA VAL A 70 1.83 -2.93 -6.76
C VAL A 70 2.42 -1.92 -7.75
N PRO A 71 2.19 -0.60 -7.63
CA PRO A 71 2.88 0.38 -8.45
C PRO A 71 4.39 0.33 -8.28
N GLY A 72 4.89 0.19 -7.04
CA GLY A 72 6.33 0.04 -6.77
C GLY A 72 6.95 -1.10 -7.58
N VAL A 73 6.39 -2.29 -7.51
CA VAL A 73 6.83 -3.48 -8.27
C VAL A 73 6.77 -3.22 -9.77
N ILE A 74 5.66 -2.69 -10.29
CA ILE A 74 5.53 -2.37 -11.72
C ILE A 74 6.64 -1.42 -12.15
N LEU A 75 6.92 -0.36 -11.39
CA LEU A 75 7.96 0.61 -11.70
C LEU A 75 9.36 -0.02 -11.65
N THR A 76 9.62 -0.97 -10.73
CA THR A 76 10.90 -1.70 -10.73
C THR A 76 11.10 -2.54 -11.99
N LEU A 77 10.04 -3.11 -12.55
CA LEU A 77 10.09 -3.89 -13.79
C LEU A 77 10.26 -2.98 -15.01
N VAL A 78 9.55 -1.85 -15.05
CA VAL A 78 9.65 -0.86 -16.14
C VAL A 78 11.04 -0.23 -16.21
N PHE A 79 11.60 0.15 -15.06
CA PHE A 79 12.94 0.77 -14.97
C PHE A 79 14.05 -0.25 -14.69
N ARG A 80 13.83 -1.52 -15.04
CA ARG A 80 14.87 -2.54 -14.91
C ARG A 80 16.09 -2.15 -15.76
N PRO A 81 17.31 -2.37 -15.27
CA PRO A 81 18.50 -2.18 -16.09
C PRO A 81 18.44 -3.14 -17.28
N VAL A 82 18.50 -2.60 -18.49
CA VAL A 82 18.67 -3.38 -19.72
C VAL A 82 20.16 -3.32 -20.02
N ASN A 83 20.81 -4.47 -19.93
CA ASN A 83 22.22 -4.62 -20.33
C ASN A 83 22.36 -4.43 -21.84
#